data_AF-A0A246FIX7-F1
#
_entry.id   AF-A0A246FIX7-F1
#
_cell.length_a   1.000
_cell.length_b   1.000
_cell.length_c   1.000
_cell.angle_alpha   90.00
_cell.angle_beta   90.00
_cell.angle_gamma   90.00
#
_symmetry.space_group_name_H-M   'P 1'
#
loop_
_entity.id
_entity.type
_entity.pdbx_description
1 polymer ?
#
loop_
_entity_poly.entity_id
_entity_poly.type
_entity_poly.pdbx_seq_one_letter_code
_entity_poly.pdbx_strand_id
1 'polypeptide(L)'
;MSALRFFPLALTGLLLAAAPAAKAQTTTAAATSVSPLQLKDGAFRRAGRTYRLLNGQESPLTESLPLADGFELRPDGRLIRNGVTRQLLQNGQAVTMQGNVVLLRDDMLTPAAIAQHDQQVTGGSTTTIAVPAAANLAALVPQFERTVSRLAQLQQLTSLLDQRATSLSAGTAPNAMLDSQIRQLIQQLALK
;
A
#
# COMPACT_ATOMS: atom_id res chain seq x y z
N MET A 1 88.63 54.60 32.61
CA MET A 1 87.31 55.26 32.63
C MET A 1 86.25 54.16 32.49
N SER A 2 85.33 54.10 33.46
CA SER A 2 83.95 53.58 33.41
C SER A 2 83.67 52.29 32.62
N ALA A 3 83.40 51.13 33.24
CA ALA A 3 82.18 50.70 33.95
C ALA A 3 81.12 50.04 33.04
N LEU A 4 80.34 49.14 33.67
CA LEU A 4 79.16 48.38 33.22
C LEU A 4 79.46 47.08 32.45
N ARG A 5 79.13 45.85 32.91
CA ARG A 5 77.99 45.23 33.62
C ARG A 5 77.20 44.31 32.66
N PHE A 6 76.75 43.18 33.22
CA PHE A 6 75.60 42.32 32.84
C PHE A 6 75.82 41.12 31.89
N PHE A 7 75.88 39.92 32.50
CA PHE A 7 75.21 38.66 32.10
C PHE A 7 73.69 38.89 31.81
N PRO A 8 72.89 37.97 31.21
CA PRO A 8 73.15 36.57 30.84
C PRO A 8 72.58 36.10 29.45
N LEU A 9 73.07 34.93 29.01
CA LEU A 9 72.30 33.74 28.57
C LEU A 9 70.83 33.94 28.13
N ALA A 10 70.54 33.78 26.83
CA ALA A 10 69.21 33.37 26.34
C ALA A 10 69.33 32.64 25.00
N LEU A 11 69.36 31.32 25.08
CA LEU A 11 69.26 30.37 23.96
C LEU A 11 67.87 30.51 23.34
N THR A 12 67.78 31.07 22.15
CA THR A 12 66.51 31.34 21.47
C THR A 12 65.95 30.02 20.91
N GLY A 13 64.92 29.50 21.58
CA GLY A 13 64.17 28.33 21.15
C GLY A 13 63.35 28.61 19.89
N LEU A 14 63.65 27.88 18.83
CA LEU A 14 62.86 27.82 17.60
C LEU A 14 61.68 26.87 17.82
N LEU A 15 60.55 27.40 18.32
CA LEU A 15 59.28 26.67 18.39
C LEU A 15 58.54 26.82 17.06
N LEU A 16 58.72 25.86 16.16
CA LEU A 16 57.84 25.66 15.01
C LEU A 16 56.45 25.24 15.53
N ALA A 17 55.48 26.14 15.41
CA ALA A 17 54.07 25.85 15.65
C ALA A 17 53.54 24.97 14.50
N ALA A 18 53.30 23.69 14.78
CA ALA A 18 52.53 22.83 13.90
C ALA A 18 51.05 23.20 14.01
N ALA A 19 50.53 23.90 12.99
CA ALA A 19 49.09 24.15 12.86
C ALA A 19 48.37 22.82 12.56
N PRO A 20 47.31 22.44 13.31
CA PRO A 20 46.48 21.32 12.92
C PRO A 20 45.68 21.75 11.69
N ALA A 21 45.98 21.13 10.54
CA ALA A 21 45.11 21.19 9.38
C ALA A 21 43.78 20.50 9.74
N ALA A 22 42.78 21.30 10.08
CA ALA A 22 41.41 20.87 10.20
C ALA A 22 40.96 20.32 8.83
N LYS A 23 41.03 19.00 8.66
CA LYS A 23 40.30 18.34 7.58
C LYS A 23 38.83 18.46 7.93
N ALA A 24 38.17 19.45 7.31
CA ALA A 24 36.73 19.44 7.15
C ALA A 24 36.37 18.19 6.35
N GLN A 25 36.18 17.07 7.05
CA GLN A 25 35.44 15.94 6.51
C GLN A 25 34.01 16.44 6.36
N THR A 26 33.69 16.87 5.15
CA THR A 26 32.34 16.88 4.64
C THR A 26 31.83 15.45 4.77
N THR A 27 31.13 15.20 5.88
CA THR A 27 30.31 14.02 6.07
C THR A 27 29.36 13.98 4.90
N THR A 28 29.69 13.17 3.90
CA THR A 28 28.79 12.82 2.82
C THR A 28 27.62 12.16 3.51
N ALA A 29 26.50 12.88 3.57
CA ALA A 29 25.25 12.35 4.08
C ALA A 29 25.01 11.03 3.38
N ALA A 30 25.04 9.94 4.16
CA ALA A 30 24.78 8.61 3.66
C ALA A 30 23.44 8.67 2.94
N ALA A 31 23.48 8.52 1.61
CA ALA A 31 22.29 8.38 0.81
C ALA A 31 21.61 7.12 1.34
N THR A 32 20.51 7.31 2.09
CA THR A 32 19.63 6.22 2.50
C THR A 32 19.13 5.57 1.22
N SER A 33 19.78 4.48 0.82
CA SER A 33 19.40 3.67 -0.33
C SER A 33 18.09 2.99 0.06
N VAL A 34 16.97 3.63 -0.29
CA VAL A 34 15.65 3.00 -0.27
C VAL A 34 15.79 1.74 -1.12
N SER A 35 15.57 0.57 -0.52
CA SER A 35 15.72 -0.69 -1.25
C SER A 35 14.72 -0.68 -2.40
N PRO A 36 15.14 -0.93 -3.65
CA PRO A 36 14.29 -0.74 -4.82
C PRO A 36 13.09 -1.72 -4.82
N LEU A 37 13.16 -2.82 -4.06
CA LEU A 37 12.07 -3.78 -3.82
C LEU A 37 10.84 -3.20 -3.09
N GLN A 38 10.95 -2.01 -2.51
CA GLN A 38 9.91 -1.38 -1.69
C GLN A 38 9.15 -0.28 -2.42
N LEU A 39 9.46 -0.04 -3.69
CA LEU A 39 8.93 1.09 -4.45
C LEU A 39 8.04 0.60 -5.60
N LYS A 40 6.97 1.36 -5.90
CA LYS A 40 6.07 1.15 -7.03
C LYS A 40 6.81 1.35 -8.35
N ASP A 41 6.27 0.79 -9.42
CA ASP A 41 6.81 1.03 -10.76
C ASP A 41 6.65 2.49 -11.16
N GLY A 42 7.71 3.03 -11.76
CA GLY A 42 7.81 4.45 -12.01
C GLY A 42 9.12 4.84 -12.65
N ALA A 43 9.40 6.13 -12.58
CA ALA A 43 10.72 6.66 -12.79
C ALA A 43 10.95 7.80 -11.79
N PHE A 44 12.20 8.03 -11.42
CA PHE A 44 12.52 9.03 -10.41
C PHE A 44 13.83 9.72 -10.71
N ARG A 45 14.00 10.90 -10.13
CA ARG A 45 15.23 11.67 -10.28
C ARG A 45 16.01 11.69 -8.98
N ARG A 46 17.29 11.34 -9.04
CA ARG A 46 18.21 11.36 -7.90
C ARG A 46 19.58 11.80 -8.37
N ALA A 47 20.21 12.70 -7.59
CA ALA A 47 21.54 13.24 -7.91
C ALA A 47 21.66 13.76 -9.35
N GLY A 48 20.62 14.44 -9.85
CA GLY A 48 20.59 15.03 -11.19
C GLY A 48 20.31 14.05 -12.32
N ARG A 49 20.29 12.74 -12.07
CA ARG A 49 20.03 11.68 -13.05
C ARG A 49 18.64 11.09 -12.88
N THR A 50 18.03 10.70 -14.00
CA THR A 50 16.73 10.03 -14.03
C THR A 50 16.92 8.53 -14.13
N TYR A 51 16.16 7.79 -13.35
CA TYR A 51 16.18 6.34 -13.30
C TYR A 51 14.77 5.82 -13.53
N ARG A 52 14.68 4.69 -14.23
CA ARG A 52 13.47 3.89 -14.33
C ARG A 52 13.48 2.87 -13.20
N LEU A 53 12.31 2.63 -12.64
CA LEU A 53 12.06 1.60 -11.66
C LEU A 53 10.97 0.66 -12.18
N LEU A 54 11.31 -0.61 -12.37
CA LEU A 54 10.38 -1.65 -12.79
C LEU A 54 10.57 -2.91 -11.97
N ASN A 55 9.49 -3.44 -11.40
CA ASN A 55 9.52 -4.65 -10.58
C ASN A 55 10.61 -4.58 -9.48
N GLY A 56 10.79 -3.39 -8.92
CA GLY A 56 11.83 -3.11 -7.93
C GLY A 56 13.27 -3.18 -8.45
N GLN A 57 13.49 -3.10 -9.77
CA GLN A 57 14.80 -2.97 -10.40
C GLN A 57 15.01 -1.53 -10.88
N GLU A 58 16.09 -0.91 -10.44
CA GLU A 58 16.49 0.43 -10.85
C GLU A 58 17.44 0.34 -12.05
N SER A 59 17.13 1.06 -13.13
CA SER A 59 18.01 1.21 -14.29
C SER A 59 18.10 2.68 -14.71
N PRO A 60 19.26 3.20 -15.12
CA PRO A 60 19.36 4.56 -15.63
C PRO A 60 18.44 4.75 -16.83
N LEU A 61 17.73 5.87 -16.88
CA LEU A 61 16.85 6.17 -17.99
C LEU A 61 17.68 6.76 -19.13
N THR A 62 17.94 5.97 -20.17
CA THR A 62 18.73 6.38 -21.36
C THR A 62 17.87 6.86 -22.51
N GLU A 63 16.63 6.39 -22.57
CA GLU A 63 15.65 6.74 -23.58
C GLU A 63 14.43 7.38 -22.91
N SER A 64 13.62 8.07 -23.70
CA SER A 64 12.35 8.57 -23.21
C SER A 64 11.42 7.43 -22.79
N LEU A 65 10.77 7.60 -21.65
CA LEU A 65 9.79 6.66 -21.11
C LEU A 65 8.37 7.17 -21.36
N PRO A 66 7.58 6.52 -22.23
CA PRO A 66 6.16 6.83 -22.37
C PRO A 66 5.40 6.40 -21.12
N LEU A 67 4.42 7.22 -20.72
CA LEU A 67 3.55 7.02 -19.56
C LEU A 67 2.11 6.79 -20.03
N ALA A 68 1.30 6.16 -19.18
CA ALA A 68 -0.05 5.73 -19.57
C ALA A 68 -1.02 6.90 -19.85
N ASP A 69 -0.76 8.08 -19.29
CA ASP A 69 -1.52 9.30 -19.55
C ASP A 69 -1.06 10.03 -20.82
N GLY A 70 -0.16 9.46 -21.61
CA GLY A 70 0.35 10.07 -22.84
C GLY A 70 1.38 11.17 -22.61
N PHE A 71 1.90 11.33 -21.38
CA PHE A 71 3.15 12.05 -21.17
C PHE A 71 4.35 11.16 -21.47
N GLU A 72 5.48 11.80 -21.69
CA GLU A 72 6.77 11.17 -21.94
C GLU A 72 7.79 11.77 -20.96
N LEU A 73 8.45 10.92 -20.18
CA LEU A 73 9.54 11.32 -19.31
C LEU A 73 10.87 11.17 -20.05
N ARG A 74 11.62 12.25 -20.17
CA ARG A 74 12.96 12.23 -20.78
C ARG A 74 14.07 11.87 -19.78
N PRO A 75 15.23 11.40 -20.27
CA PRO A 75 16.43 11.16 -19.44
C PRO A 75 16.87 12.36 -18.60
N ASP A 76 16.66 13.58 -19.09
CA ASP A 76 16.98 14.83 -18.38
C ASP A 76 15.99 15.17 -17.26
N GLY A 77 14.95 14.35 -17.07
CA GLY A 77 13.93 14.48 -16.05
C GLY A 77 12.76 15.39 -16.43
N ARG A 78 12.65 15.82 -17.70
CA ARG A 78 11.49 16.60 -18.17
C ARG A 78 10.31 15.69 -18.51
N LEU A 79 9.14 16.07 -18.02
CA LEU A 79 7.86 15.48 -18.36
C LEU A 79 7.23 16.31 -19.51
N ILE A 80 7.01 15.66 -20.65
CA ILE A 80 6.60 16.31 -21.90
C ILE A 80 5.30 15.70 -22.41
N ARG A 81 4.42 16.52 -22.99
CA ARG A 81 3.27 16.04 -23.78
C ARG A 81 3.20 16.88 -25.05
N ASN A 82 3.08 16.23 -26.20
CA ASN A 82 2.99 16.89 -27.51
C ASN A 82 4.13 17.90 -27.76
N GLY A 83 5.36 17.58 -27.34
CA GLY A 83 6.54 18.45 -27.48
C GLY A 83 6.63 19.59 -26.47
N VAL A 84 5.62 19.83 -25.63
CA VAL A 84 5.62 20.87 -24.61
C VAL A 84 6.07 20.30 -23.26
N THR A 85 7.10 20.91 -22.67
CA THR A 85 7.54 20.56 -21.30
C THR A 85 6.53 21.08 -20.30
N ARG A 86 5.95 20.18 -19.50
CA ARG A 86 5.05 20.55 -18.42
C ARG A 86 5.79 20.79 -17.12
N GLN A 87 6.74 19.91 -16.80
CA GLN A 87 7.43 19.94 -15.51
C GLN A 87 8.80 19.26 -15.60
N LEU A 88 9.76 19.78 -14.85
CA LEU A 88 11.04 19.12 -14.60
C LEU A 88 10.95 18.41 -13.26
N LEU A 89 11.24 17.10 -13.22
CA LEU A 89 11.38 16.39 -11.95
C LEU A 89 12.58 16.95 -11.20
N GLN A 90 12.35 17.28 -9.94
CA GLN A 90 13.40 17.67 -9.01
C GLN A 90 14.03 16.42 -8.37
N ASN A 91 15.20 16.58 -7.76
CA ASN A 91 15.82 15.50 -7.01
C ASN A 91 14.92 15.03 -5.86
N GLY A 92 14.66 13.73 -5.78
CA GLY A 92 13.75 13.14 -4.80
C GLY A 92 12.28 13.09 -5.26
N GLN A 93 11.96 13.58 -6.46
CA GLN A 93 10.65 13.37 -7.07
C GLN A 93 10.65 12.12 -7.95
N ALA A 94 9.46 11.54 -8.07
CA ALA A 94 9.16 10.42 -8.93
C ALA A 94 7.94 10.72 -9.79
N VAL A 95 7.78 9.98 -10.88
CA VAL A 95 6.57 9.90 -11.68
C VAL A 95 6.10 8.45 -11.69
N THR A 96 4.83 8.22 -11.40
CA THR A 96 4.23 6.89 -11.49
C THR A 96 4.01 6.51 -12.95
N MET A 97 3.79 5.22 -13.25
CA MET A 97 3.43 4.79 -14.62
C MET A 97 2.16 5.45 -15.18
N GLN A 98 1.31 6.00 -14.31
CA GLN A 98 0.11 6.77 -14.68
C GLN A 98 0.40 8.26 -14.96
N GLY A 99 1.65 8.71 -14.81
CA GLY A 99 2.05 10.09 -15.09
C GLY A 99 1.87 11.08 -13.94
N ASN A 100 1.54 10.60 -12.74
CA ASN A 100 1.45 11.46 -11.56
C ASN A 100 2.83 11.72 -10.99
N VAL A 101 3.19 12.99 -10.80
CA VAL A 101 4.42 13.40 -10.11
C VAL A 101 4.19 13.35 -8.61
N VAL A 102 5.03 12.61 -7.90
CA VAL A 102 4.89 12.32 -6.47
C VAL A 102 6.25 12.36 -5.77
N LEU A 103 6.26 12.32 -4.43
CA LEU A 103 7.52 12.24 -3.70
C LEU A 103 8.03 10.80 -3.64
N LEU A 104 9.31 10.59 -4.00
CA LEU A 104 9.89 9.25 -4.08
C LEU A 104 9.85 8.50 -2.75
N ARG A 105 10.01 9.21 -1.63
CA ARG A 105 10.16 8.58 -0.30
C ARG A 105 8.84 8.23 0.35
N ASP A 106 7.76 8.90 -0.02
CA ASP A 106 6.49 8.83 0.71
C ASP A 106 5.42 8.13 -0.13
N ASP A 107 5.24 8.56 -1.39
CA ASP A 107 4.10 8.15 -2.22
C ASP A 107 4.40 6.96 -3.13
N MET A 108 5.68 6.73 -3.41
CA MET A 108 6.14 5.59 -4.21
C MET A 108 6.28 4.30 -3.40
N LEU A 109 6.04 4.31 -2.08
CA LEU A 109 6.14 3.09 -1.27
C LEU A 109 5.10 2.05 -1.67
N THR A 110 5.50 0.78 -1.72
CA THR A 110 4.57 -0.34 -1.86
C THR A 110 3.84 -0.61 -0.55
N PRO A 111 2.65 -1.23 -0.59
CA PRO A 111 1.92 -1.59 0.64
C PRO A 111 2.74 -2.45 1.61
N ALA A 112 3.60 -3.34 1.09
CA ALA A 112 4.50 -4.15 1.91
C ALA A 112 5.56 -3.30 2.63
N ALA A 113 6.09 -2.27 1.98
CA ALA A 113 7.05 -1.35 2.57
C ALA A 113 6.42 -0.49 3.68
N ILE A 114 5.17 -0.04 3.48
CA ILE A 114 4.39 0.69 4.48
C ILE A 114 4.19 -0.21 5.71
N ALA A 115 3.76 -1.45 5.52
CA ALA A 115 3.57 -2.40 6.63
C ALA A 115 4.87 -2.67 7.42
N GLN A 116 6.01 -2.76 6.74
CA GLN A 116 7.31 -2.91 7.39
C GLN A 116 7.73 -1.64 8.15
N HIS A 117 7.47 -0.46 7.58
CA HIS A 117 7.77 0.81 8.25
C HIS A 117 6.91 0.99 9.50
N ASP A 118 5.61 0.69 9.40
CA ASP A 118 4.70 0.72 10.55
C ASP A 118 5.17 -0.24 11.65
N GLN A 119 5.59 -1.47 11.30
CA GLN A 119 6.15 -2.40 12.30
C GLN A 119 7.39 -1.84 13.03
N GLN A 120 8.24 -1.09 12.31
CA GLN A 120 9.45 -0.48 12.89
C GLN A 120 9.15 0.72 13.78
N VAL A 121 8.16 1.55 13.42
CA VAL A 121 7.83 2.79 14.14
C VAL A 121 6.94 2.53 15.34
N THR A 122 5.93 1.66 15.20
CA THR A 122 4.96 1.40 16.27
C THR A 122 5.39 0.26 17.20
N GLY A 123 6.48 -0.46 16.89
CA GLY A 123 7.01 -1.57 17.70
C GLY A 123 6.06 -2.77 17.83
N GLY A 124 4.90 -2.70 17.19
CA GLY A 124 3.89 -3.74 17.17
C GLY A 124 4.01 -4.51 15.86
N SER A 125 4.39 -5.78 15.95
CA SER A 125 4.02 -6.75 14.92
C SER A 125 2.53 -6.59 14.69
N THR A 126 2.12 -6.28 13.45
CA THR A 126 0.71 -6.32 13.07
C THR A 126 0.15 -7.63 13.60
N THR A 127 -0.73 -7.57 14.59
CA THR A 127 -1.45 -8.75 15.05
C THR A 127 -2.37 -9.13 13.91
N THR A 128 -1.84 -9.90 12.96
CA THR A 128 -2.65 -10.62 11.99
C THR A 128 -3.43 -11.62 12.80
N ILE A 129 -4.65 -11.23 13.17
CA ILE A 129 -5.69 -12.17 13.54
C ILE A 129 -5.91 -12.96 12.25
N ALA A 130 -5.19 -14.09 12.12
CA ALA A 130 -5.53 -15.12 11.18
C ALA A 130 -6.89 -15.63 11.63
N VAL A 131 -7.96 -15.00 11.13
CA VAL A 131 -9.29 -15.57 11.22
C VAL A 131 -9.20 -16.84 10.40
N PRO A 132 -9.31 -18.04 10.99
CA PRO A 132 -9.30 -19.27 10.23
C PRO A 132 -10.58 -19.28 9.38
N ALA A 133 -10.51 -18.72 8.18
CA ALA A 133 -11.63 -18.70 7.24
C ALA A 133 -12.12 -20.12 6.94
N ALA A 134 -11.21 -21.11 6.97
CA ALA A 134 -11.53 -22.52 6.79
C ALA A 134 -12.32 -23.12 7.96
N ALA A 135 -12.06 -22.71 9.21
CA ALA A 135 -12.81 -23.24 10.37
C ALA A 135 -14.20 -22.61 10.48
N ASN A 136 -14.34 -21.34 10.08
CA ASN A 136 -15.62 -20.65 10.14
C ASN A 136 -16.54 -20.97 8.95
N LEU A 137 -16.03 -21.12 7.71
CA LEU A 137 -16.90 -21.47 6.57
C LEU A 137 -17.60 -22.82 6.77
N ALA A 138 -16.89 -23.84 7.27
CA ALA A 138 -17.47 -25.16 7.55
C ALA A 138 -18.58 -25.09 8.61
N ALA A 139 -18.46 -24.20 9.60
CA ALA A 139 -19.50 -23.96 10.59
C ALA A 139 -20.71 -23.18 10.03
N LEU A 140 -20.54 -22.42 8.95
CA LEU A 140 -21.61 -21.69 8.27
C LEU A 140 -22.42 -22.57 7.29
N VAL A 141 -21.84 -23.64 6.73
CA VAL A 141 -22.56 -24.59 5.84
C VAL A 141 -23.90 -25.06 6.43
N PRO A 142 -23.98 -25.58 7.67
CA PRO A 142 -25.26 -26.01 8.23
C PRO A 142 -26.25 -24.84 8.47
N GLN A 143 -25.76 -23.60 8.63
CA GLN A 143 -26.65 -22.43 8.72
C GLN A 143 -27.24 -22.08 7.34
N PHE A 144 -26.44 -22.16 6.28
CA PHE A 144 -26.92 -21.98 4.91
C PHE A 144 -27.92 -23.07 4.51
N GLU A 145 -27.65 -24.33 4.81
CA GLU A 145 -28.57 -25.44 4.52
C GLU A 145 -29.93 -25.28 5.22
N ARG A 146 -29.93 -24.84 6.48
CA ARG A 146 -31.18 -24.49 7.20
C ARG A 146 -31.93 -23.35 6.53
N THR A 147 -31.21 -22.32 6.07
CA THR A 147 -31.80 -21.15 5.41
C THR A 147 -32.43 -21.53 4.08
N VAL A 148 -31.72 -22.31 3.25
CA VAL A 148 -32.22 -22.84 1.98
C VAL A 148 -33.44 -23.74 2.20
N SER A 149 -33.38 -24.62 3.19
CA SER A 149 -34.52 -25.51 3.53
C SER A 149 -35.76 -24.72 3.95
N ARG A 150 -35.58 -23.65 4.75
CA ARG A 150 -36.68 -22.77 5.16
C ARG A 150 -37.28 -22.02 3.99
N LEU A 151 -36.45 -21.53 3.06
CA LEU A 151 -36.91 -20.86 1.85
C LEU A 151 -37.77 -21.81 0.98
N ALA A 152 -37.32 -23.05 0.79
CA ALA A 152 -38.07 -24.06 0.03
C ALA A 152 -39.43 -24.37 0.69
N GLN A 153 -39.48 -24.47 2.01
CA GLN A 153 -40.74 -24.67 2.75
C GLN A 153 -41.70 -23.48 2.60
N LEU A 154 -41.20 -22.25 2.64
CA LEU A 154 -42.02 -21.05 2.43
C LEU A 154 -42.57 -21.01 1.01
N GLN A 155 -41.76 -21.35 -0.01
CA GLN A 155 -42.22 -21.43 -1.40
C GLN A 155 -43.32 -22.49 -1.58
N GLN A 156 -43.16 -23.65 -0.94
CA GLN A 156 -44.19 -24.70 -0.96
C GLN A 156 -45.50 -24.22 -0.32
N LEU A 157 -45.41 -23.53 0.82
CA LEU A 157 -46.56 -22.94 1.50
C LEU A 157 -47.27 -21.92 0.61
N THR A 158 -46.53 -21.04 -0.06
CA THR A 158 -47.09 -20.09 -1.04
C THR A 158 -47.86 -20.82 -2.14
N SER A 159 -47.30 -21.89 -2.71
CA SER A 159 -47.99 -22.66 -3.77
C SER A 159 -49.29 -23.31 -3.29
N LEU A 160 -49.33 -23.82 -2.05
CA LEU A 160 -50.53 -24.41 -1.46
C LEU A 160 -51.61 -23.35 -1.19
N LEU A 161 -51.20 -22.16 -0.75
CA LEU A 161 -52.12 -21.04 -0.57
C LEU A 161 -52.70 -20.56 -1.90
N ASP A 162 -51.90 -20.51 -2.97
CA ASP A 162 -52.39 -20.15 -4.31
C ASP A 162 -53.37 -21.20 -4.86
N GLN A 163 -53.07 -22.49 -4.67
CA GLN A 163 -54.00 -23.57 -5.04
C GLN A 163 -55.31 -23.47 -4.26
N ARG A 164 -55.24 -23.15 -2.96
CA ARG A 164 -56.42 -22.92 -2.12
C ARG A 164 -57.23 -21.72 -2.62
N ALA A 165 -56.57 -20.58 -2.89
CA ALA A 165 -57.23 -19.39 -3.43
C ALA A 165 -57.91 -19.66 -4.77
N THR A 166 -57.26 -20.44 -5.65
CA THR A 166 -57.82 -20.85 -6.94
C THR A 166 -59.02 -21.79 -6.79
N SER A 167 -58.97 -22.74 -5.85
CA SER A 167 -60.10 -23.64 -5.59
C SER A 167 -61.32 -22.90 -5.02
N LEU A 168 -61.08 -21.86 -4.20
CA LEU A 168 -62.12 -20.99 -3.66
C LEU A 168 -62.73 -20.09 -4.74
N SER A 169 -61.91 -19.52 -5.63
CA SER A 169 -62.42 -18.70 -6.75
C SER A 169 -63.18 -19.52 -7.80
N ALA A 170 -62.84 -20.81 -7.94
CA ALA A 170 -63.56 -21.77 -8.77
C ALA A 170 -64.88 -22.29 -8.13
N GLY A 171 -65.21 -21.87 -6.90
CA GLY A 171 -66.44 -22.29 -6.20
C GLY A 171 -66.41 -23.75 -5.70
N THR A 172 -65.26 -24.41 -5.73
CA THR A 172 -65.06 -25.75 -5.18
C THR A 172 -64.75 -25.70 -3.67
N ALA A 173 -65.29 -26.65 -2.92
CA ALA A 173 -65.03 -26.74 -1.47
C ALA A 173 -63.53 -26.96 -1.20
N PRO A 174 -62.94 -26.28 -0.20
CA PRO A 174 -61.52 -26.41 0.12
C PRO A 174 -61.19 -27.86 0.50
N ASN A 175 -60.13 -28.39 -0.11
CA ASN A 175 -59.69 -29.76 0.09
C ASN A 175 -59.10 -29.93 1.52
N ALA A 176 -59.74 -30.76 2.34
CA ALA A 176 -59.33 -31.02 3.73
C ALA A 176 -57.89 -31.55 3.86
N MET A 177 -57.39 -32.26 2.84
CA MET A 177 -55.99 -32.72 2.78
C MET A 177 -55.01 -31.56 2.58
N LEU A 178 -55.42 -30.54 1.82
CA LEU A 178 -54.61 -29.36 1.53
C LEU A 178 -54.52 -28.47 2.77
N ASP A 179 -55.63 -28.33 3.52
CA ASP A 179 -55.64 -27.63 4.81
C ASP A 179 -54.79 -28.34 5.88
N SER A 180 -54.77 -29.68 5.91
CA SER A 180 -53.93 -30.42 6.87
C SER A 180 -52.43 -30.25 6.54
N GLN A 181 -52.07 -30.28 5.25
CA GLN A 181 -50.71 -30.01 4.79
C GLN A 181 -50.23 -28.59 5.11
N ILE A 182 -51.08 -27.57 4.92
CA ILE A 182 -50.77 -26.19 5.30
C ILE A 182 -50.49 -26.09 6.80
N ARG A 183 -51.34 -26.69 7.65
CA ARG A 183 -51.13 -26.67 9.12
C ARG A 183 -49.85 -27.38 9.53
N GLN A 184 -49.54 -28.52 8.92
CA GLN A 184 -48.30 -29.26 9.21
C GLN A 184 -47.05 -28.46 8.83
N LEU A 185 -47.02 -27.83 7.65
CA LEU A 185 -45.91 -26.98 7.22
C LEU A 185 -45.73 -25.77 8.14
N ILE A 186 -46.82 -25.12 8.56
CA ILE A 186 -46.77 -24.01 9.52
C ILE A 186 -46.18 -24.46 10.87
N GLN A 187 -46.58 -25.63 11.38
CA GLN A 187 -46.03 -26.17 12.62
C GLN A 187 -44.54 -26.50 12.50
N GLN A 188 -44.11 -27.05 11.36
CA GLN A 188 -42.69 -27.34 11.11
C GLN A 188 -41.83 -26.08 11.01
N LEU A 189 -42.38 -24.98 10.49
CA LEU A 189 -41.72 -23.66 10.41
C LEU A 189 -41.64 -22.94 11.78
N ALA A 190 -42.50 -23.29 12.74
CA ALA A 190 -42.58 -22.64 14.05
C ALA A 190 -41.74 -23.32 15.16
N LEU A 191 -41.37 -24.59 14.99
CA LEU A 191 -40.71 -25.41 16.02
C LEU A 191 -39.17 -25.49 15.91
N LYS A 192 -38.52 -24.66 15.08
CA LYS A 192 -37.05 -24.69 14.88
C LYS A 192 -36.40 -23.32 14.86
#